data_AF-X1TW40-F1
#
_entry.id   AF-X1TW40-F1
#
_cell.length_a   1.000
_cell.length_b   1.000
_cell.length_c   1.000
_cell.angle_alpha   90.00
_cell.angle_beta   90.00
_cell.angle_gamma   90.00
#
_symmetry.space_group_name_H-M   'P 1'
#
loop_
_entity.id
_entity.type
_entity.pdbx_description
1 polymer ?
#
loop_
_entity_poly.entity_id
_entity_poly.type
_entity_poly.pdbx_seq_one_letter_code
_entity_poly.pdbx_strand_id
1 'polypeptide(L)'
;MDEDRQLALYQIGVQSMWNDVCNVELVWHYVAFDKEIRSKRTEEELDELKKDTIDLIKKIEATREFLPNESVLCGWCYYKDICPLYKHEYMVGNLPANKHLKDSGVQLVNEFAKLDDKKKGYKVKIEEIDIELEEIKEAVIQYAGNIGVEVVMGSDHKLKIASSEK
;
A
#
# COMPACT_ATOMS: atom_id res chain seq x y z
N MET A 1 22.76 -11.63 11.98
CA MET A 1 22.83 -12.18 13.37
C MET A 1 23.61 -11.24 14.27
N ASP A 2 24.73 -10.68 13.80
CA ASP A 2 25.42 -9.60 14.50
C ASP A 2 24.62 -8.28 14.56
N GLU A 3 23.42 -8.21 14.03
CA GLU A 3 22.48 -7.10 14.24
C GLU A 3 21.37 -7.46 15.24
N ASP A 4 21.34 -8.70 15.74
CA ASP A 4 20.34 -9.12 16.72
C ASP A 4 20.64 -8.47 18.07
N ARG A 5 19.66 -7.67 18.52
CA ARG A 5 19.76 -6.90 19.76
C ARG A 5 19.49 -7.72 21.02
N GLN A 6 18.85 -8.89 20.91
CA GLN A 6 18.29 -9.59 22.06
C GLN A 6 19.38 -10.08 23.01
N LEU A 7 20.38 -10.80 22.50
CA LEU A 7 21.48 -11.33 23.31
C LEU A 7 22.38 -10.21 23.85
N ALA A 8 22.60 -9.15 23.07
CA ALA A 8 23.38 -7.99 23.50
C ALA A 8 22.69 -7.23 24.66
N LEU A 9 21.35 -7.12 24.67
CA LEU A 9 20.61 -6.56 25.80
C LEU A 9 20.80 -7.40 27.09
N TYR A 10 20.87 -8.72 26.98
CA TYR A 10 21.18 -9.57 28.13
C TYR A 10 22.61 -9.33 28.65
N GLN A 11 23.59 -9.17 27.77
CA GLN A 11 24.96 -8.84 28.16
C GLN A 11 25.02 -7.54 28.97
N ILE A 12 24.33 -6.48 28.51
CA ILE A 12 24.23 -5.21 29.25
C ILE A 12 23.66 -5.45 30.65
N GLY A 13 22.59 -6.25 30.75
CA GLY A 13 21.97 -6.61 32.03
C GLY A 13 22.94 -7.34 32.97
N VAL A 14 23.61 -8.38 32.49
CA VAL A 14 24.55 -9.20 33.29
C VAL A 14 25.71 -8.34 33.79
N GLN A 15 26.34 -7.53 32.92
CA GLN A 15 27.44 -6.66 33.32
C GLN A 15 27.00 -5.53 34.27
N SER A 16 25.72 -5.12 34.22
CA SER A 16 25.18 -4.15 35.19
C SER A 16 24.89 -4.74 36.57
N MET A 17 24.66 -6.06 36.65
CA MET A 17 24.33 -6.76 37.90
C MET A 17 25.57 -7.22 38.66
N TRP A 18 26.66 -7.54 37.95
CA TRP A 18 27.89 -8.10 38.52
C TRP A 18 29.14 -7.37 38.02
N ASN A 19 29.89 -6.78 38.96
CA ASN A 19 31.08 -5.98 38.66
C ASN A 19 32.33 -6.80 38.29
N ASP A 20 32.27 -8.12 38.42
CA ASP A 20 33.36 -9.07 38.12
C ASP A 20 33.21 -9.76 36.75
N VAL A 21 32.19 -9.38 35.97
CA VAL A 21 31.98 -9.91 34.62
C VAL A 21 32.79 -9.12 33.59
N CYS A 22 34.01 -9.57 33.36
CA CYS A 22 34.94 -8.94 32.42
C CYS A 22 34.76 -9.38 30.95
N ASN A 23 34.16 -10.54 30.70
CA ASN A 23 34.05 -11.11 29.35
C ASN A 23 32.73 -11.89 29.20
N VAL A 24 31.97 -11.56 28.16
CA VAL A 24 30.68 -12.19 27.85
C VAL A 24 30.72 -12.71 26.42
N GLU A 25 30.30 -13.96 26.24
CA GLU A 25 30.15 -14.59 24.94
C GLU A 25 28.66 -14.82 24.68
N LEU A 26 28.14 -14.33 23.54
CA LEU A 26 26.75 -14.49 23.15
C LEU A 26 26.63 -15.78 22.33
N VAL A 27 25.87 -16.76 22.84
CA VAL A 27 25.74 -18.06 22.18
C VAL A 27 24.27 -18.33 21.85
N TRP A 28 23.99 -18.49 20.55
CA TRP A 28 22.70 -18.93 20.04
C TRP A 28 22.75 -20.42 19.71
N HIS A 29 21.99 -21.24 20.45
CA HIS A 29 21.89 -22.68 20.21
C HIS A 29 20.69 -22.99 19.29
N TYR A 30 20.96 -23.47 18.09
CA TYR A 30 19.96 -23.93 17.13
C TYR A 30 19.80 -25.45 17.20
N VAL A 31 19.08 -25.89 18.23
CA VAL A 31 18.97 -27.30 18.68
C VAL A 31 18.55 -28.25 17.56
N ALA A 32 17.61 -27.85 16.70
CA ALA A 32 17.08 -28.71 15.63
C ALA A 32 18.14 -29.18 14.63
N PHE A 33 19.27 -28.46 14.53
CA PHE A 33 20.35 -28.77 13.59
C PHE A 33 21.70 -28.94 14.30
N ASP A 34 21.70 -29.01 15.64
CA ASP A 34 22.91 -29.11 16.46
C ASP A 34 23.97 -28.06 16.09
N LYS A 35 23.53 -26.81 15.91
CA LYS A 35 24.39 -25.67 15.53
C LYS A 35 24.48 -24.65 16.65
N GLU A 36 25.68 -24.13 16.85
CA GLU A 36 25.94 -22.98 17.71
C GLU A 36 26.41 -21.80 16.85
N ILE A 37 25.87 -20.62 17.14
CA ILE A 37 26.36 -19.37 16.59
C ILE A 37 26.84 -18.51 17.75
N ARG A 38 28.09 -18.08 17.68
CA ARG A 38 28.77 -17.33 18.74
C ARG A 38 29.09 -15.94 18.24
N SER A 39 28.76 -14.93 19.02
CA SER A 39 29.12 -13.54 18.74
C SER A 39 29.62 -12.84 20.00
N LYS A 40 30.30 -11.71 19.80
CA LYS A 40 30.80 -10.85 20.86
C LYS A 40 30.47 -9.41 20.50
N ARG A 41 30.33 -8.57 21.53
CA ARG A 41 30.10 -7.13 21.38
C ARG A 41 31.23 -6.35 21.98
N THR A 42 31.62 -5.28 21.30
CA THR A 42 32.50 -4.27 21.90
C THR A 42 31.71 -3.36 22.83
N GLU A 43 32.41 -2.63 23.70
CA GLU A 43 31.77 -1.70 24.62
C GLU A 43 31.03 -0.57 23.86
N GLU A 44 31.60 -0.10 22.75
CA GLU A 44 31.00 0.91 21.89
C GLU A 44 29.67 0.43 21.26
N GLU A 45 29.61 -0.82 20.79
CA GLU A 45 28.39 -1.41 20.24
C GLU A 45 27.28 -1.55 21.30
N LEU A 46 27.65 -1.84 22.55
CA LEU A 46 26.70 -1.94 23.66
C LEU A 46 26.17 -0.57 24.07
N ASP A 47 27.02 0.45 24.07
CA ASP A 47 26.64 1.83 24.37
C ASP A 47 25.70 2.41 23.30
N GLU A 48 25.99 2.16 22.02
CA GLU A 48 25.10 2.52 20.91
C GLU A 48 23.75 1.82 21.03
N LEU A 49 23.75 0.50 21.25
CA LEU A 49 22.52 -0.27 21.44
C LEU A 49 21.69 0.26 22.64
N LYS A 50 22.35 0.62 23.73
CA LYS A 50 21.70 1.18 24.92
C LYS A 50 21.03 2.52 24.60
N LYS A 51 21.73 3.40 23.88
CA LYS A 51 21.20 4.69 23.44
C LYS A 51 19.98 4.50 22.53
N ASP A 52 20.10 3.67 21.51
CA ASP A 52 19.02 3.39 20.56
C ASP A 52 17.80 2.77 21.24
N THR A 53 18.03 1.88 22.21
CA THR A 53 16.96 1.28 23.01
C THR A 53 16.25 2.31 23.86
N ILE A 54 16.96 3.23 24.52
CA ILE A 54 16.37 4.32 25.30
C ILE A 54 15.55 5.25 24.40
N ASP A 55 16.06 5.61 23.23
CA ASP A 55 15.36 6.49 22.31
C ASP A 55 14.11 5.82 21.73
N LEU A 56 14.17 4.50 21.48
CA LEU A 56 12.99 3.71 21.13
C LEU A 56 11.95 3.69 22.26
N ILE A 57 12.36 3.52 23.52
CA ILE A 57 11.46 3.57 24.68
C ILE A 57 10.76 4.92 24.76
N LYS A 58 11.51 6.02 24.69
CA LYS A 58 10.94 7.37 24.69
C LYS A 58 9.96 7.58 23.55
N LYS A 59 10.27 7.07 22.36
CA LYS A 59 9.36 7.12 21.20
C LYS A 59 8.05 6.38 21.50
N ILE A 60 8.14 5.16 22.06
CA ILE A 60 6.96 4.35 22.42
C ILE A 60 6.12 5.08 23.47
N GLU A 61 6.72 5.63 24.53
CA GLU A 61 6.02 6.36 25.59
C GLU A 61 5.37 7.67 25.11
N ALA A 62 6.00 8.35 24.14
CA ALA A 62 5.46 9.55 23.51
C ALA A 62 4.35 9.25 22.48
N THR A 63 4.31 8.04 21.94
CA THR A 63 3.34 7.65 20.91
C THR A 63 1.95 7.53 21.53
N ARG A 64 0.95 8.16 20.88
CA ARG A 64 -0.46 8.11 21.30
C ARG A 64 -1.27 7.13 20.46
N GLU A 65 -0.87 6.93 19.20
CA GLU A 65 -1.54 6.06 18.25
C GLU A 65 -0.52 5.12 17.62
N PHE A 66 -0.81 3.82 17.68
CA PHE A 66 0.02 2.77 17.09
C PHE A 66 -0.60 2.32 15.78
N LEU A 67 -0.31 3.07 14.71
CA LEU A 67 -0.79 2.72 13.39
C LEU A 67 -0.13 1.42 12.90
N PRO A 68 -0.90 0.50 12.30
CA PRO A 68 -0.35 -0.73 11.76
C PRO A 68 0.55 -0.43 10.56
N ASN A 69 1.58 -1.26 10.37
CA ASN A 69 2.42 -1.23 9.19
C ASN A 69 2.39 -2.60 8.51
N GLU A 70 2.09 -2.62 7.21
CA GLU A 70 1.99 -3.87 6.46
C GLU A 70 3.37 -4.48 6.19
N SER A 71 3.47 -5.80 6.34
CA SER A 71 4.68 -6.54 6.06
C SER A 71 4.36 -8.00 5.75
N VAL A 72 5.36 -8.75 5.31
CA VAL A 72 5.26 -10.21 5.11
C VAL A 72 4.84 -10.96 6.37
N LEU A 73 5.04 -10.38 7.56
CA LEU A 73 4.66 -10.98 8.85
C LEU A 73 3.16 -10.83 9.13
N CYS A 74 2.42 -9.98 8.42
CA CYS A 74 0.98 -9.84 8.59
C CYS A 74 0.26 -11.18 8.37
N GLY A 75 0.77 -12.05 7.50
CA GLY A 75 0.25 -13.42 7.30
C GLY A 75 0.24 -14.28 8.57
N TRP A 76 1.20 -14.05 9.47
CA TRP A 76 1.41 -14.79 10.71
C TRP A 76 0.92 -14.03 11.96
N CYS A 77 0.33 -12.85 11.78
CA CYS A 77 -0.13 -12.01 12.89
C CYS A 77 -1.40 -12.57 13.52
N TYR A 78 -1.38 -12.77 14.85
CA TYR A 78 -2.54 -13.24 15.62
C TYR A 78 -3.60 -12.15 15.87
N TYR A 79 -3.25 -10.87 15.71
CA TYR A 79 -4.10 -9.72 16.05
C TYR A 79 -4.87 -9.14 14.85
N LYS A 80 -5.16 -9.97 13.83
CA LYS A 80 -5.90 -9.52 12.63
C LYS A 80 -7.32 -9.06 12.93
N ASP A 81 -7.92 -9.61 13.98
CA ASP A 81 -9.27 -9.30 14.47
C ASP A 81 -9.41 -7.86 15.01
N ILE A 82 -8.33 -7.29 15.54
CA ILE A 82 -8.30 -5.91 16.04
C ILE A 82 -7.53 -4.95 15.12
N CYS A 83 -6.74 -5.48 14.17
CA CYS A 83 -5.94 -4.67 13.25
C CYS A 83 -6.84 -3.86 12.31
N PRO A 84 -6.71 -2.51 12.24
CA PRO A 84 -7.52 -1.68 11.36
C PRO A 84 -7.50 -2.08 9.87
N LEU A 85 -6.40 -2.69 9.42
CA LEU A 85 -6.22 -3.11 8.03
C LEU A 85 -6.91 -4.45 7.71
N TYR A 86 -6.99 -5.35 8.69
CA TYR A 86 -7.43 -6.74 8.48
C TYR A 86 -8.72 -7.09 9.23
N LYS A 87 -9.22 -6.22 10.11
CA LYS A 87 -10.37 -6.49 10.98
C LYS A 87 -11.64 -6.83 10.20
N HIS A 88 -11.92 -6.14 9.09
CA HIS A 88 -13.10 -6.45 8.27
C HIS A 88 -12.91 -7.77 7.54
N GLU A 89 -11.76 -8.01 6.92
CA GLU A 89 -11.43 -9.29 6.29
C GLU A 89 -11.57 -10.46 7.28
N TYR A 90 -11.01 -10.31 8.48
CA TYR A 90 -11.11 -11.32 9.53
C TYR A 90 -12.56 -11.54 9.97
N MET A 91 -13.35 -10.47 10.13
CA MET A 91 -14.75 -10.56 10.51
C MET A 91 -15.58 -11.32 9.46
N VAL A 92 -15.45 -10.94 8.19
CA VAL A 92 -16.29 -11.50 7.12
C VAL A 92 -15.78 -12.87 6.68
N GLY A 93 -14.45 -13.12 6.71
CA GLY A 93 -13.86 -14.42 6.40
C GLY A 93 -14.30 -15.54 7.34
N ASN A 94 -14.72 -15.20 8.56
CA ASN A 94 -15.29 -16.14 9.53
C ASN A 94 -16.81 -16.38 9.35
N LEU A 95 -17.47 -15.68 8.43
CA LEU A 95 -18.91 -15.85 8.17
C LEU A 95 -19.18 -16.94 7.12
N PRO A 96 -20.29 -17.70 7.26
CA PRO A 96 -20.74 -18.57 6.19
C PRO A 96 -21.13 -17.74 4.94
N ALA A 97 -20.95 -18.30 3.75
CA ALA A 97 -21.12 -17.60 2.47
C ALA A 97 -22.42 -16.79 2.34
N ASN A 98 -23.55 -17.34 2.81
CA ASN A 98 -24.85 -16.66 2.78
C ASN A 98 -24.92 -15.39 3.65
N LYS A 99 -24.08 -15.29 4.69
CA LYS A 99 -23.97 -14.09 5.54
C LYS A 99 -22.88 -13.14 5.03
N HIS A 100 -21.79 -13.66 4.47
CA HIS A 100 -20.75 -12.86 3.81
C HIS A 100 -21.34 -11.93 2.74
N LEU A 101 -22.17 -12.45 1.83
CA LEU A 101 -22.81 -11.65 0.78
C LEU A 101 -23.87 -10.65 1.30
N LYS A 102 -24.27 -10.78 2.56
CA LYS A 102 -25.19 -9.86 3.24
C LYS A 102 -24.48 -8.78 4.06
N ASP A 103 -23.16 -8.85 4.20
CA ASP A 103 -22.39 -7.83 4.88
C ASP A 103 -22.47 -6.50 4.10
N SER A 104 -22.73 -5.40 4.80
CA SER A 104 -22.89 -4.08 4.19
C SER A 104 -21.60 -3.60 3.53
N GLY A 105 -20.44 -3.91 4.11
CA GLY A 105 -19.14 -3.54 3.54
C GLY A 105 -18.89 -4.29 2.23
N VAL A 106 -19.12 -5.60 2.22
CA VAL A 106 -19.02 -6.43 1.01
C VAL A 106 -19.95 -5.92 -0.10
N GLN A 107 -21.19 -5.58 0.23
CA GLN A 107 -22.16 -5.07 -0.74
C GLN A 107 -21.73 -3.72 -1.34
N LEU A 108 -21.24 -2.79 -0.51
CA LEU A 108 -20.76 -1.49 -0.98
C LEU A 108 -19.57 -1.65 -1.93
N VAL A 109 -18.60 -2.50 -1.59
CA VAL A 109 -17.43 -2.74 -2.44
C VAL A 109 -17.84 -3.40 -3.76
N ASN A 110 -18.78 -4.35 -3.73
CA ASN A 110 -19.28 -4.99 -4.94
C ASN A 110 -20.00 -4.01 -5.87
N GLU A 111 -20.87 -3.16 -5.33
CA GLU A 111 -21.55 -2.13 -6.13
C GLU A 111 -20.57 -1.07 -6.66
N PHE A 112 -19.58 -0.68 -5.85
CA PHE A 112 -18.51 0.21 -6.30
C PHE A 112 -17.75 -0.39 -7.48
N ALA A 113 -17.32 -1.66 -7.40
CA ALA A 113 -16.62 -2.34 -8.47
C ALA A 113 -17.45 -2.38 -9.77
N LYS A 114 -18.75 -2.73 -9.67
CA LYS A 114 -19.65 -2.71 -10.83
C LYS A 114 -19.77 -1.34 -11.49
N LEU A 115 -19.86 -0.28 -10.69
CA LEU A 115 -19.96 1.09 -11.21
C LEU A 115 -18.64 1.56 -11.81
N ASP A 116 -17.50 1.21 -11.21
CA ASP A 116 -16.18 1.52 -11.71
C ASP A 116 -15.90 0.84 -13.07
N ASP A 117 -16.29 -0.43 -13.22
CA ASP A 117 -16.19 -1.16 -14.48
C ASP A 117 -17.08 -0.54 -15.56
N LYS A 118 -18.32 -0.17 -15.23
CA LYS A 118 -19.21 0.56 -16.16
C LYS A 118 -18.59 1.89 -16.58
N LYS A 119 -18.02 2.64 -15.64
CA LYS A 119 -17.37 3.92 -15.90
C LYS A 119 -16.18 3.74 -16.86
N LYS A 120 -15.34 2.73 -16.65
CA LYS A 120 -14.25 2.37 -17.56
C LYS A 120 -14.78 2.03 -18.95
N GLY A 121 -15.85 1.24 -19.04
CA GLY A 121 -16.48 0.90 -20.31
C GLY A 121 -17.03 2.11 -21.06
N TYR A 122 -17.68 3.06 -20.37
CA TYR A 122 -18.13 4.30 -20.99
C TYR A 122 -16.97 5.20 -21.41
N LYS A 123 -15.86 5.20 -20.67
CA LYS A 123 -14.67 5.96 -21.05
C LYS A 123 -14.12 5.50 -22.40
N VAL A 124 -14.01 4.19 -22.61
CA VAL A 124 -13.60 3.63 -23.91
C VAL A 124 -14.55 4.05 -25.02
N LYS A 125 -15.86 3.98 -24.79
CA LYS A 125 -16.86 4.42 -25.78
C LYS A 125 -16.78 5.91 -26.10
N ILE A 126 -16.49 6.75 -25.10
CA ILE A 126 -16.29 8.18 -25.31
C ILE A 126 -15.06 8.41 -26.20
N GLU A 127 -13.96 7.71 -25.94
CA GLU A 127 -12.75 7.78 -26.76
C GLU A 127 -13.02 7.33 -28.21
N GLU A 128 -13.81 6.27 -28.43
CA GLU A 128 -14.24 5.84 -29.76
C GLU A 128 -15.08 6.90 -30.48
N ILE A 129 -16.07 7.48 -29.79
CA ILE A 129 -16.92 8.55 -30.35
C ILE A 129 -16.10 9.79 -30.67
N ASP A 130 -15.12 10.15 -29.84
CA ASP A 130 -14.26 11.31 -30.07
C ASP A 130 -13.42 11.14 -31.35
N ILE A 131 -12.95 9.92 -31.65
CA ILE A 131 -12.27 9.61 -32.91
C ILE A 131 -13.21 9.78 -34.11
N GLU A 132 -14.40 9.17 -34.04
CA GLU A 132 -15.41 9.29 -35.12
C GLU A 132 -15.81 10.75 -35.35
N LEU A 133 -15.95 11.54 -34.28
CA LEU A 133 -16.25 12.96 -34.38
C LEU A 133 -15.13 13.74 -35.07
N GLU A 134 -13.86 13.39 -34.85
CA GLU A 134 -12.74 14.05 -35.50
C GLU A 134 -12.67 13.74 -37.00
N GLU A 135 -12.89 12.49 -37.39
CA GLU A 135 -13.00 12.09 -38.80
C GLU A 135 -14.12 12.84 -39.52
N ILE A 136 -15.29 12.96 -38.88
CA ILE A 136 -16.41 13.71 -39.44
C ILE A 136 -16.12 15.21 -39.50
N LYS A 137 -15.46 15.79 -38.49
CA LYS A 137 -15.04 17.20 -38.55
C LYS A 137 -14.10 17.45 -39.72
N GLU A 138 -13.09 16.60 -39.93
CA GLU A 138 -12.16 16.72 -41.05
C GLU A 138 -12.92 16.65 -42.39
N ALA A 139 -13.84 15.69 -42.54
CA ALA A 139 -14.66 15.54 -43.74
C ALA A 139 -15.54 16.77 -44.00
N VAL A 140 -16.14 17.35 -42.97
CA VAL A 140 -16.97 18.57 -43.07
C VAL A 140 -16.11 19.77 -43.47
N ILE A 141 -14.89 19.90 -42.93
CA ILE A 141 -13.94 20.95 -43.32
C ILE A 141 -13.55 20.82 -44.79
N GLN A 142 -13.21 19.62 -45.26
CA GLN A 142 -12.88 19.37 -46.66
C GLN A 142 -14.07 19.68 -47.59
N TYR A 143 -15.26 19.21 -47.23
CA TYR A 143 -16.48 19.48 -48.00
C TYR A 143 -16.70 20.98 -48.16
N ALA A 144 -16.65 21.72 -47.05
CA ALA A 144 -16.86 23.16 -47.03
C ALA A 144 -15.80 23.93 -47.83
N GLY A 145 -14.53 23.50 -47.75
CA GLY A 145 -13.44 24.06 -48.55
C GLY A 145 -13.65 23.85 -50.06
N ASN A 146 -14.16 22.69 -50.47
CA ASN A 146 -14.43 22.39 -51.88
C ASN A 146 -15.53 23.26 -52.49
N ILE A 147 -16.55 23.63 -51.71
CA ILE A 147 -17.67 24.47 -52.17
C ILE A 147 -17.54 25.94 -51.77
N GLY A 148 -16.48 26.30 -51.02
CA GLY A 148 -16.20 27.68 -50.60
C GLY A 148 -17.20 28.24 -49.58
N VAL A 149 -17.72 27.42 -48.68
CA VAL A 149 -18.68 27.86 -47.63
C VAL A 149 -18.06 27.78 -46.24
N GLU A 150 -18.47 28.67 -45.34
CA GLU A 150 -18.00 28.66 -43.94
C GLU A 150 -19.00 27.98 -42.99
N VAL A 151 -20.20 27.66 -43.46
CA VAL A 151 -21.26 27.04 -42.67
C VAL A 151 -21.89 25.90 -43.47
N VAL A 152 -21.92 24.71 -42.86
CA VAL A 152 -22.59 23.52 -43.41
C VAL A 152 -23.87 23.26 -42.63
N MET A 153 -24.98 23.10 -43.35
CA MET A 153 -26.31 22.88 -42.79
C MET A 153 -26.65 21.38 -42.81
N GLY A 154 -27.06 20.85 -41.66
CA GLY A 154 -27.74 19.56 -41.55
C GLY A 154 -29.26 19.73 -41.51
N SER A 155 -30.00 18.65 -41.22
CA SER A 155 -31.47 18.70 -41.10
C SER A 155 -31.93 19.67 -40.02
N ASP A 156 -31.37 19.52 -38.81
CA ASP A 156 -31.79 20.26 -37.61
C ASP A 156 -30.61 20.99 -36.94
N HIS A 157 -29.41 20.88 -37.49
CA HIS A 157 -28.17 21.39 -36.92
C HIS A 157 -27.32 22.13 -37.95
N LYS A 158 -26.40 22.97 -37.50
CA LYS A 158 -25.44 23.67 -38.37
C LYS A 158 -24.04 23.62 -37.76
N LEU A 159 -23.04 23.44 -38.60
CA LEU A 159 -21.64 23.49 -38.23
C LEU A 159 -21.00 24.72 -38.88
N LYS A 160 -20.39 25.58 -38.05
CA LYS A 160 -19.60 26.71 -38.51
C LYS A 160 -18.13 26.33 -38.46
N ILE A 161 -17.43 26.45 -39.59
CA ILE A 161 -16.00 26.20 -39.67
C ILE A 161 -15.28 27.51 -39.39
N ALA A 162 -14.39 27.49 -38.40
CA ALA A 162 -13.52 28.62 -38.12
C ALA A 162 -12.21 28.41 -38.87
N SER A 163 -12.00 29.15 -39.95
CA SER A 163 -10.69 29.25 -40.59
C SER A 163 -9.77 30.00 -39.63
N SER A 164 -8.84 29.30 -38.97
CA SER A 164 -7.73 29.96 -38.28
C SER A 164 -6.75 30.47 -39.35
N GLU A 165 -7.07 31.62 -39.97
CA GLU A 165 -6.07 32.41 -40.69
C GLU A 165 -4.99 32.86 -39.69
N LYS A 166 -3.75 32.45 -39.94
CA LYS A 166 -2.55 33.04 -39.36
C LYS A 166 -1.74 33.64 -40.49
#